data_AF-A0A0M0WZ73-F1
#
_entry.id   AF-A0A0M0WZ73-F1
#
_cell.length_a   1.000
_cell.length_b   1.000
_cell.length_c   1.000
_cell.angle_alpha   90.00
_cell.angle_beta   90.00
_cell.angle_gamma   90.00
#
_symmetry.space_group_name_H-M   'P 1'
#
loop_
_entity.id
_entity.type
_entity.pdbx_description
1 polymer ?
#
loop_
_entity_poly.entity_id
_entity_poly.type
_entity_poly.pdbx_seq_one_letter_code
_entity_poly.pdbx_strand_id
1 'polypeptide(L)'
;MQQQTQHLLETVVLENSNDATGLSVQMTELRVVQSAVAKLMNRIDEMTENGWHEDRGMAYMSIQEIQDTVRLIDMAFYPLFKRLEEDVNTINIHADELYETVIKSASEVQSI
;
A
#
# COMPACT_ATOMS: atom_id res chain seq x y z
N MET A 1 -3.99 -37.56 -9.04
CA MET A 1 -3.07 -36.43 -9.34
C MET A 1 -3.81 -35.29 -10.02
N GLN A 2 -4.49 -35.48 -11.15
CA GLN A 2 -5.17 -34.38 -11.87
C GLN A 2 -6.20 -33.59 -11.05
N GLN A 3 -7.08 -34.27 -10.28
CA GLN A 3 -8.05 -33.59 -9.40
C GLN A 3 -7.42 -32.82 -8.24
N GLN A 4 -6.30 -33.31 -7.68
CA GLN A 4 -5.59 -32.62 -6.60
C GLN A 4 -4.90 -31.35 -7.12
N THR A 5 -4.29 -31.43 -8.30
CA THR A 5 -3.69 -30.26 -8.97
C THR A 5 -4.75 -29.21 -9.30
N GLN A 6 -5.94 -29.64 -9.73
CA GLN A 6 -7.02 -28.74 -10.10
C GLN A 6 -7.62 -28.02 -8.88
N HIS A 7 -7.86 -28.73 -7.78
CA HIS A 7 -8.30 -28.12 -6.53
C HIS A 7 -7.24 -27.16 -5.96
N LEU A 8 -5.95 -27.50 -6.05
CA LEU A 8 -4.86 -26.62 -5.61
C LEU A 8 -4.83 -25.33 -6.44
N LEU A 9 -4.97 -25.43 -7.77
CA LEU A 9 -5.05 -24.27 -8.65
C LEU A 9 -6.25 -23.37 -8.35
N GLU A 10 -7.43 -23.96 -8.09
CA GLU A 10 -8.62 -23.20 -7.71
C GLU A 10 -8.42 -22.43 -6.40
N THR A 11 -7.81 -23.06 -5.39
CA THR A 11 -7.47 -22.41 -4.12
C THR A 11 -6.53 -21.22 -4.35
N VAL A 12 -5.41 -21.41 -5.05
CA VAL A 12 -4.42 -20.35 -5.24
C VAL A 12 -4.97 -19.19 -6.08
N VAL A 13 -5.81 -19.48 -7.09
CA VAL A 13 -6.48 -18.43 -7.88
C VAL A 13 -7.45 -17.62 -7.03
N LEU A 14 -8.21 -18.26 -6.14
CA LEU A 14 -9.13 -17.58 -5.23
C LEU A 14 -8.37 -16.70 -4.23
N GLU A 15 -7.28 -17.22 -3.65
CA GLU A 15 -6.43 -16.48 -2.71
C GLU A 15 -5.80 -15.26 -3.38
N ASN A 16 -5.21 -15.42 -4.57
CA ASN A 16 -4.63 -14.31 -5.32
C ASN A 16 -5.69 -13.26 -5.72
N SER A 17 -6.90 -13.68 -6.08
CA SER A 17 -8.01 -12.75 -6.35
C SER A 17 -8.42 -11.95 -5.10
N ASN A 18 -8.39 -12.57 -3.92
CA ASN A 18 -8.69 -11.90 -2.66
C ASN A 18 -7.58 -10.91 -2.31
N ASP A 19 -6.31 -11.31 -2.46
CA ASP A 19 -5.15 -10.44 -2.21
C ASP A 19 -5.15 -9.22 -3.14
N ALA A 20 -5.45 -9.41 -4.44
CA ALA A 20 -5.59 -8.31 -5.39
C ALA A 20 -6.72 -7.34 -5.01
N THR A 21 -7.82 -7.85 -4.44
CA THR A 21 -8.91 -7.03 -3.91
C THR A 21 -8.45 -6.24 -2.67
N GLY A 22 -7.71 -6.88 -1.76
CA GLY A 22 -7.08 -6.24 -0.60
C GLY A 22 -6.16 -5.09 -0.99
N LEU A 23 -5.25 -5.32 -1.94
CA LEU A 23 -4.38 -4.30 -2.51
C LEU A 23 -5.17 -3.14 -3.14
N SER A 24 -6.26 -3.41 -3.86
CA SER A 24 -7.09 -2.37 -4.46
C SER A 24 -7.73 -1.45 -3.42
N VAL A 25 -8.13 -1.99 -2.27
CA VAL A 25 -8.63 -1.20 -1.14
C VAL A 25 -7.51 -0.33 -0.57
N GLN A 26 -6.33 -0.90 -0.35
CA GLN A 26 -5.18 -0.17 0.18
C GLN A 26 -4.68 0.93 -0.76
N MET A 27 -4.75 0.73 -2.08
CA MET A 27 -4.50 1.78 -3.07
C MET A 27 -5.47 2.96 -2.94
N THR A 28 -6.73 2.69 -2.57
CA THR A 28 -7.71 3.75 -2.31
C THR A 28 -7.38 4.51 -1.03
N GLU A 29 -6.96 3.82 0.02
CA GLU A 29 -6.47 4.43 1.27
C GLU A 29 -5.21 5.29 1.02
N LEU A 30 -4.28 4.85 0.16
CA LEU A 30 -3.09 5.62 -0.22
C LEU A 30 -3.45 6.94 -0.92
N ARG A 31 -4.50 6.95 -1.76
CA ARG A 31 -5.00 8.19 -2.38
C ARG A 31 -5.51 9.19 -1.35
N VAL A 32 -6.06 8.72 -0.22
CA VAL A 32 -6.47 9.59 0.87
C VAL A 32 -5.25 10.23 1.54
N VAL A 33 -4.20 9.45 1.79
CA VAL A 33 -2.92 9.98 2.32
C VAL A 33 -2.32 11.01 1.36
N GLN A 34 -2.29 10.71 0.06
CA GLN A 34 -1.81 11.65 -0.96
C GLN A 34 -2.61 12.95 -0.97
N SER A 35 -3.94 12.87 -0.84
CA SER A 35 -4.81 14.05 -0.74
C SER A 35 -4.51 14.89 0.52
N ALA A 36 -4.24 14.24 1.65
CA ALA A 36 -3.87 14.93 2.89
C ALA A 36 -2.52 15.67 2.76
N VAL A 37 -1.52 15.04 2.13
CA VAL A 37 -0.23 15.69 1.84
C VAL A 37 -0.42 16.90 0.92
N ALA A 38 -1.23 16.78 -0.14
CA ALA A 38 -1.51 17.91 -1.03
C ALA A 38 -2.19 19.08 -0.31
N LYS A 39 -3.10 18.80 0.62
CA LYS A 39 -3.73 19.84 1.46
C LYS A 39 -2.72 20.52 2.38
N LEU A 40 -1.81 19.76 2.99
CA LEU A 40 -0.73 20.33 3.80
C LEU A 40 0.17 21.25 2.97
N MET A 41 0.55 20.84 1.74
CA MET A 41 1.33 21.68 0.84
C MET A 41 0.63 23.00 0.53
N ASN A 42 -0.65 22.95 0.13
CA ASN A 42 -1.43 24.17 -0.13
C ASN A 42 -1.52 25.07 1.10
N ARG A 43 -1.61 24.47 2.30
CA ARG A 43 -1.65 25.22 3.56
C ARG A 43 -0.32 25.89 3.86
N ILE A 44 0.79 25.23 3.59
CA ILE A 44 2.14 25.82 3.71
C ILE A 44 2.28 27.00 2.74
N ASP A 45 1.83 26.82 1.49
CA ASP A 45 1.87 27.90 0.49
C ASP A 45 1.06 29.12 0.97
N GLU A 46 -0.15 28.92 1.52
CA GLU A 46 -0.97 29.98 2.12
C GLU A 46 -0.24 30.70 3.28
N MET A 47 0.44 29.96 4.15
CA MET A 47 1.23 30.52 5.26
C MET A 47 2.39 31.38 4.74
N THR A 48 3.03 30.94 3.65
CA THR A 48 4.12 31.67 3.00
C THR A 48 3.61 32.93 2.30
N GLU A 49 2.54 32.82 1.50
CA GLU A 49 1.92 33.95 0.79
C GLU A 49 1.45 35.05 1.73
N ASN A 50 0.91 34.67 2.90
CA ASN A 50 0.46 35.63 3.91
C ASN A 50 1.58 36.16 4.83
N GLY A 51 2.85 35.76 4.63
CA GLY A 51 3.97 36.23 5.44
C GLY A 51 3.93 35.77 6.91
N TRP A 52 3.18 34.72 7.25
CA TRP A 52 3.04 34.27 8.65
C TRP A 52 4.34 33.77 9.27
N HIS A 53 5.29 33.36 8.43
CA HIS A 53 6.62 32.96 8.83
C HIS A 53 7.51 34.15 9.26
N GLU A 54 7.11 35.39 8.95
CA GLU A 54 7.86 36.60 9.30
C GLU A 54 7.51 37.11 10.71
N ASP A 55 6.28 36.89 11.17
CA ASP A 55 5.87 37.16 12.55
C ASP A 55 6.20 35.96 13.46
N ARG A 56 6.89 36.20 14.57
CA ARG A 56 7.34 35.11 15.46
C ARG A 56 6.19 34.30 16.08
N GLY A 57 5.07 34.94 16.41
CA GLY A 57 3.92 34.27 17.01
C GLY A 57 3.22 33.39 15.98
N MET A 58 2.97 33.93 14.80
CA MET A 58 2.37 33.22 13.68
C MET A 58 3.28 32.11 13.15
N ALA A 59 4.59 32.31 13.10
CA ALA A 59 5.56 31.29 12.72
C ALA A 59 5.52 30.10 13.69
N TYR A 60 5.46 30.37 15.00
CA TYR A 60 5.34 29.31 16.00
C TYR A 60 4.03 28.52 15.83
N MET A 61 2.90 29.20 15.68
CA MET A 61 1.61 28.55 15.45
C MET A 61 1.58 27.73 14.15
N SER A 62 2.14 28.28 13.07
CA SER A 62 2.21 27.61 11.78
C SER A 62 3.06 26.33 11.85
N ILE A 63 4.19 26.37 12.57
CA ILE A 63 5.03 25.18 12.80
C ILE A 63 4.25 24.13 13.60
N GLN A 64 3.50 24.51 14.63
CA GLN A 64 2.68 23.56 15.39
C GLN A 64 1.60 22.92 14.50
N GLU A 65 0.91 23.71 13.69
CA GLU A 65 -0.11 23.23 12.74
C GLU A 65 0.48 22.21 11.73
N ILE A 66 1.66 22.51 11.17
CA ILE A 66 2.37 21.61 10.27
C ILE A 66 2.77 20.32 10.99
N GLN A 67 3.35 20.41 12.19
CA GLN A 67 3.77 19.24 12.96
C GLN A 67 2.59 18.31 13.27
N ASP A 68 1.46 18.87 13.71
CA ASP A 68 0.28 18.08 14.04
C ASP A 68 -0.32 17.44 12.79
N THR A 69 -0.36 18.17 11.66
CA THR A 69 -0.83 17.62 10.39
C THR A 69 0.08 16.49 9.89
N VAL A 70 1.41 16.65 9.97
CA VAL A 70 2.37 15.59 9.60
C VAL A 70 2.20 14.36 10.48
N ARG A 71 1.98 14.53 11.80
CA ARG A 71 1.71 13.40 12.70
C ARG A 71 0.44 12.64 12.33
N LEU A 72 -0.63 13.35 11.97
CA LEU A 72 -1.88 12.73 11.53
C LEU A 72 -1.69 11.95 10.22
N ILE A 73 -0.91 12.50 9.28
CA ILE A 73 -0.54 11.80 8.04
C ILE A 73 0.26 10.54 8.35
N ASP A 74 1.26 10.62 9.22
CA ASP A 74 2.09 9.47 9.62
C ASP A 74 1.25 8.36 10.30
N MET A 75 0.36 8.75 11.22
CA MET A 75 -0.56 7.82 11.88
C MET A 75 -1.49 7.10 10.90
N ALA A 76 -1.91 7.76 9.82
CA ALA A 76 -2.72 7.13 8.77
C ALA A 76 -1.89 6.29 7.80
N PHE A 77 -0.68 6.75 7.46
CA PHE A 77 0.20 6.11 6.48
C PHE A 77 0.86 4.86 7.03
N TYR A 78 1.34 4.86 8.27
CA TYR A 78 2.14 3.76 8.80
C TYR A 78 1.40 2.41 8.85
N PRO A 79 0.15 2.33 9.35
CA PRO A 79 -0.62 1.08 9.33
C PRO A 79 -0.93 0.61 7.91
N LEU A 80 -1.18 1.56 6.99
CA LEU A 80 -1.43 1.27 5.59
C LEU A 80 -0.19 0.68 4.90
N PHE A 81 0.99 1.29 5.12
CA PHE A 81 2.26 0.79 4.60
C PHE A 81 2.55 -0.64 5.07
N LYS A 82 2.35 -0.92 6.37
CA LYS A 82 2.53 -2.28 6.91
C LYS A 82 1.61 -3.31 6.25
N ARG A 83 0.32 -2.99 6.10
CA ARG A 83 -0.63 -3.90 5.45
C ARG A 83 -0.26 -4.16 3.98
N LEU A 84 0.16 -3.11 3.25
CA LEU A 84 0.66 -3.27 1.88
C LEU A 84 1.89 -4.16 1.80
N GLU A 85 2.84 -4.01 2.72
CA GLU A 85 4.04 -4.84 2.77
C GLU A 85 3.69 -6.32 3.02
N GLU A 86 2.77 -6.58 3.96
CA GLU A 86 2.27 -7.93 4.27
C GLU A 86 1.53 -8.58 3.08
N ASP A 87 0.63 -7.84 2.43
CA ASP A 87 -0.12 -8.32 1.27
C ASP A 87 0.80 -8.60 0.07
N VAL A 88 1.75 -7.71 -0.21
CA VAL A 88 2.74 -7.92 -1.29
C VAL A 88 3.60 -9.16 -1.03
N ASN A 89 4.05 -9.37 0.19
CA ASN A 89 4.80 -10.57 0.56
C ASN A 89 3.97 -11.84 0.38
N THR A 90 2.69 -11.79 0.74
CA THR A 90 1.75 -12.92 0.59
C THR A 90 1.53 -13.27 -0.88
N ILE A 91 1.30 -12.26 -1.73
CA ILE A 91 1.17 -12.46 -3.19
C ILE A 91 2.44 -13.07 -3.79
N ASN A 92 3.62 -12.61 -3.36
CA ASN A 92 4.88 -13.17 -3.86
C ASN A 92 5.01 -14.66 -3.52
N ILE A 93 4.63 -15.07 -2.30
CA ILE A 93 4.62 -16.48 -1.91
C ILE A 93 3.64 -17.27 -2.78
N HIS A 94 2.40 -16.79 -2.94
CA HIS A 94 1.39 -17.46 -3.77
C HIS A 94 1.83 -17.55 -5.25
N ALA A 95 2.52 -16.53 -5.77
CA ALA A 95 3.07 -16.54 -7.12
C ALA A 95 4.18 -17.59 -7.31
N ASP A 96 5.08 -17.71 -6.33
CA ASP A 96 6.13 -18.73 -6.32
C ASP A 96 5.54 -20.15 -6.24
N GLU A 97 4.52 -20.36 -5.40
CA GLU A 97 3.80 -21.64 -5.30
C GLU A 97 3.10 -22.01 -6.61
N LEU A 98 2.46 -21.05 -7.27
CA LEU A 98 1.88 -21.21 -8.60
C LEU A 98 2.95 -21.59 -9.64
N TYR A 99 4.10 -20.93 -9.62
CA TYR A 99 5.20 -21.22 -10.55
C TYR A 99 5.73 -22.64 -10.38
N GLU A 100 6.02 -23.05 -9.14
CA GLU A 100 6.48 -24.40 -8.82
C GLU A 100 5.42 -25.46 -9.20
N THR A 101 4.15 -25.18 -8.89
CA THR A 101 3.04 -26.13 -9.12
C THR A 101 2.66 -26.25 -10.59
N VAL A 102 2.69 -25.17 -11.37
CA VAL A 102 2.14 -25.18 -12.75
C VAL A 102 3.23 -25.24 -13.80
N ILE A 103 4.35 -24.54 -13.61
CA ILE A 103 5.40 -24.43 -14.64
C ILE A 103 6.46 -25.51 -14.45
N LYS A 104 6.96 -25.69 -13.22
CA LYS A 104 8.03 -26.66 -12.96
C LYS A 104 7.54 -28.10 -12.99
N SER A 105 6.38 -28.38 -12.41
CA SER A 105 5.78 -29.73 -12.53
C SER A 105 5.46 -30.10 -13.98
N ALA A 106 5.03 -29.14 -14.81
CA ALA A 106 4.74 -29.37 -16.23
C ALA A 106 6.01 -29.59 -17.07
N SER A 107 7.12 -28.92 -16.73
CA SER A 107 8.40 -29.11 -17.43
C SER A 107 9.05 -30.46 -17.08
N GLU A 108 8.91 -30.94 -15.84
CA GLU A 108 9.36 -32.27 -15.43
C GLU A 108 8.55 -33.39 -16.12
N VAL A 109 7.25 -33.19 -16.34
CA VAL A 109 6.39 -34.17 -17.04
C VAL A 109 6.68 -34.23 -18.55
N GLN A 110 7.14 -33.14 -19.18
CA GLN A 110 7.54 -33.13 -20.60
C GLN A 110 8.94 -33.68 -20.87
N SER A 111 9.74 -33.88 -19.82
CA SER A 111 11.13 -34.34 -19.91
C SER A 111 11.28 -35.88 -19.81
N ILE A 112 10.17 -36.60 -19.71
CA ILE A 112 10.06 -38.08 -19.66
C ILE A 112 9.36 -38.57 -20.93
#